data_AF-A0A961HBV8-F1
#
_entry.id   AF-A0A961HBV8-F1
#
_cell.length_a   1.000
_cell.length_b   1.000
_cell.length_c   1.000
_cell.angle_alpha   90.00
_cell.angle_beta   90.00
_cell.angle_gamma   90.00
#
_symmetry.space_group_name_H-M   'P 1'
#
loop_
_entity.id
_entity.type
_entity.pdbx_description
1 polymer ?
#
loop_
_entity_poly.entity_id
_entity_poly.type
_entity_poly.pdbx_seq_one_letter_code
_entity_poly.pdbx_strand_id
1 'polypeptide(L)'
;MNPHPPPGRPPAGPPPAAPPPRPTDVDTGFWLWLTALPLMLIGQLVDAYTTARAANSIFVFAITAVLAIVIGGVVLTFIVLLRSGYRWTRTLLTGGGIATIIYTIMSLGGPARPPVAAVVFAVTGIVGSVLIAGGIFLLHRPDSTRFFVR
;
A
#
# COMPACT_ATOMS: atom_id res chain seq x y z
N MET A 1 -69.18 12.23 -28.56
CA MET A 1 -67.89 12.80 -28.09
C MET A 1 -66.93 11.64 -27.91
N ASN A 2 -65.97 11.46 -28.82
CA ASN A 2 -64.96 10.41 -28.69
C ASN A 2 -63.87 10.85 -27.70
N PRO A 3 -63.54 10.04 -26.67
CA PRO A 3 -62.50 10.38 -25.72
C PRO A 3 -61.13 10.39 -26.42
N HIS A 4 -60.35 11.45 -26.21
CA HIS A 4 -58.97 11.53 -26.66
C HIS A 4 -58.12 10.45 -25.96
N PRO A 5 -57.28 9.70 -26.68
CA PRO A 5 -56.35 8.77 -26.05
C PRO A 5 -55.33 9.52 -25.19
N PRO A 6 -54.89 8.95 -24.06
CA PRO A 6 -53.93 9.59 -23.18
C PRO A 6 -52.59 9.82 -23.90
N PRO A 7 -51.90 10.94 -23.64
CA PRO A 7 -50.61 11.22 -24.23
C PRO A 7 -49.62 10.10 -23.89
N GLY A 8 -48.95 9.56 -24.93
CA GLY A 8 -47.99 8.48 -24.78
C GLY A 8 -46.85 8.87 -23.84
N ARG A 9 -46.45 7.94 -22.97
CA ARG A 9 -45.29 8.10 -22.09
C ARG A 9 -44.06 8.40 -22.97
N PRO A 10 -43.27 9.46 -22.69
CA PRO A 10 -42.03 9.67 -23.41
C PRO A 10 -41.14 8.42 -23.28
N PRO A 11 -40.42 8.04 -24.35
CA PRO A 11 -39.56 6.85 -24.32
C PRO A 11 -38.59 6.97 -23.14
N ALA A 12 -38.49 5.90 -22.34
CA ALA A 12 -37.52 5.83 -21.27
C ALA A 12 -36.13 6.06 -21.87
N GLY A 13 -35.42 7.08 -21.36
CA GLY A 13 -34.05 7.37 -21.79
C GLY A 13 -33.14 6.15 -21.59
N PRO A 14 -31.99 6.08 -22.28
CA PRO A 14 -31.04 5.00 -22.10
C PRO A 14 -30.73 4.83 -20.60
N PRO A 15 -30.68 3.60 -20.08
CA PRO A 15 -30.31 3.36 -18.69
C PRO A 15 -28.95 4.03 -18.38
N PRO A 16 -28.75 4.59 -17.18
CA PRO A 16 -27.48 5.18 -16.80
C PRO A 16 -26.36 4.18 -17.05
N ALA A 17 -25.31 4.60 -17.77
CA ALA A 17 -24.17 3.74 -18.03
C ALA A 17 -23.58 3.24 -16.70
N ALA A 18 -23.37 1.93 -16.58
CA ALA A 18 -22.81 1.34 -15.38
C ALA A 18 -21.44 1.99 -15.06
N PRO A 19 -21.13 2.25 -13.78
CA PRO A 19 -19.82 2.74 -13.38
C PRO A 19 -18.73 1.84 -13.97
N PRO A 20 -17.70 2.39 -14.64
CA PRO A 20 -16.74 1.54 -15.31
C PRO A 20 -16.00 0.70 -14.27
N PRO A 21 -15.71 -0.58 -14.57
CA PRO A 21 -15.10 -1.49 -13.61
C PRO A 21 -13.74 -0.96 -13.17
N ARG A 22 -13.38 -1.26 -11.91
CA ARG A 22 -12.09 -0.91 -11.33
C ARG A 22 -10.95 -1.56 -12.15
N PRO A 23 -9.86 -0.82 -12.47
CA PRO A 23 -8.75 -1.37 -13.24
C PRO A 23 -8.01 -2.49 -12.50
N THR A 24 -7.56 -3.50 -13.26
CA THR A 24 -6.76 -4.64 -12.77
C THR A 24 -5.40 -4.22 -12.20
N ASP A 25 -4.82 -3.14 -12.71
CA ASP A 25 -3.54 -2.59 -12.22
C ASP A 25 -3.67 -2.06 -10.77
N VAL A 26 -4.83 -1.52 -10.40
CA VAL A 26 -5.11 -1.04 -9.03
C VAL A 26 -5.20 -2.21 -8.07
N ASP A 27 -5.87 -3.29 -8.48
CA ASP A 27 -5.96 -4.51 -7.69
C ASP A 27 -4.60 -5.18 -7.52
N THR A 28 -3.82 -5.27 -8.60
CA THR A 28 -2.46 -5.82 -8.55
C THR A 28 -1.57 -4.96 -7.65
N GLY A 29 -1.59 -3.63 -7.82
CA GLY A 29 -0.85 -2.70 -6.97
C GLY A 29 -1.23 -2.81 -5.49
N PHE A 30 -2.52 -2.97 -5.19
CA PHE A 30 -3.02 -3.24 -3.83
C PHE A 30 -2.39 -4.51 -3.24
N TRP A 31 -2.35 -5.62 -3.99
CA TRP A 31 -1.76 -6.87 -3.52
C TRP A 31 -0.25 -6.79 -3.33
N LEU A 32 0.46 -6.07 -4.20
CA LEU A 32 1.90 -5.83 -4.03
C LEU A 32 2.19 -5.07 -2.74
N TRP A 33 1.41 -4.02 -2.46
CA TRP A 33 1.54 -3.27 -1.21
C TRP A 33 1.15 -4.09 0.02
N LEU A 34 0.05 -4.85 -0.07
CA LEU A 34 -0.44 -5.67 1.03
C LEU A 34 0.54 -6.81 1.38
N THR A 35 1.28 -7.33 0.41
CA THR A 35 2.32 -8.34 0.63
C THR A 35 3.64 -7.73 1.10
N ALA A 36 4.01 -6.55 0.59
CA ALA A 36 5.21 -5.84 1.03
C ALA A 36 5.16 -5.42 2.50
N LEU A 37 3.98 -5.02 2.99
CA LEU A 37 3.79 -4.53 4.36
C LEU A 37 4.23 -5.53 5.44
N PRO A 38 3.73 -6.79 5.47
CA PRO A 38 4.17 -7.76 6.46
C PRO A 38 5.66 -8.12 6.31
N LEU A 39 6.19 -8.18 5.09
CA LEU A 39 7.62 -8.38 4.86
C LEU A 39 8.44 -7.28 5.55
N MET A 40 8.10 -6.02 5.28
CA MET A 40 8.79 -4.87 5.88
C MET A 40 8.68 -4.86 7.41
N LEU A 41 7.51 -5.18 7.95
CA LEU A 41 7.32 -5.28 9.40
C LEU A 41 8.16 -6.39 10.02
N ILE A 42 8.23 -7.57 9.40
CA ILE A 42 9.05 -8.69 9.91
C ILE A 42 10.52 -8.27 9.97
N GLY A 43 11.06 -7.68 8.89
CA GLY A 43 12.42 -7.18 8.86
C GLY A 43 12.68 -6.16 9.98
N GLN A 44 11.77 -5.20 10.14
CA GLN A 44 11.89 -4.15 11.16
C GLN A 44 11.82 -4.70 12.59
N LEU A 45 10.93 -5.67 12.85
CA LEU A 45 10.77 -6.26 14.18
C LEU A 45 11.96 -7.14 14.56
N VAL A 46 12.53 -7.87 13.60
CA VAL A 46 13.75 -8.65 13.82
C VAL A 46 14.93 -7.73 14.11
N ASP A 47 15.10 -6.65 13.33
CA ASP A 47 16.15 -5.65 13.55
C ASP A 47 16.01 -4.99 14.93
N ALA A 48 14.80 -4.57 15.30
CA ALA A 48 14.47 -3.99 16.60
C ALA A 48 14.75 -4.96 17.76
N TYR A 49 14.37 -6.24 17.61
CA TYR A 49 14.63 -7.27 18.60
C TYR A 49 16.13 -7.49 18.82
N THR A 50 16.91 -7.57 17.73
CA THR A 50 18.36 -7.74 17.84
C THR A 50 19.05 -6.54 18.48
N THR A 51 18.62 -5.32 18.13
CA THR A 51 19.14 -4.07 18.69
C THR A 51 18.83 -3.98 20.19
N ALA A 52 17.58 -4.25 20.58
CA ALA A 52 17.16 -4.23 21.97
C ALA A 52 17.88 -5.28 22.82
N ARG A 53 18.13 -6.47 22.24
CA ARG A 53 18.90 -7.53 22.89
C ARG A 53 20.36 -7.11 23.11
N ALA A 54 20.98 -6.45 22.14
CA ALA A 54 22.33 -5.90 22.29
C ALA A 54 22.39 -4.78 23.35
N ALA A 55 21.33 -3.97 23.45
CA ALA A 55 21.21 -2.89 24.43
C ALA A 55 20.70 -3.36 25.81
N ASN A 56 20.38 -4.66 26.00
CA ASN A 56 19.71 -5.21 27.19
C ASN A 56 18.48 -4.40 27.65
N SER A 57 17.71 -3.85 26.70
CA SER A 57 16.60 -2.94 27.02
C SER A 57 15.31 -3.35 26.32
N ILE A 58 14.38 -3.90 27.09
CA ILE A 58 13.04 -4.27 26.59
C ILE A 58 12.21 -3.05 26.19
N PHE A 59 12.47 -1.88 26.80
CA PHE A 59 11.79 -0.64 26.47
C PHE A 59 12.10 -0.18 25.04
N VAL A 60 13.36 -0.33 24.59
CA VAL A 60 13.74 -0.02 23.21
C VAL A 60 12.96 -0.89 22.24
N PHE A 61 12.89 -2.20 22.50
CA PHE A 61 12.09 -3.10 21.67
C PHE A 61 10.61 -2.69 21.63
N ALA A 62 10.00 -2.46 22.80
CA ALA A 62 8.59 -2.13 22.90
C ALA A 62 8.24 -0.85 22.13
N ILE A 63 9.02 0.22 22.33
CA ILE A 63 8.79 1.51 21.65
C ILE A 63 8.95 1.36 20.14
N THR A 64 10.03 0.72 19.67
CA THR A 64 10.27 0.53 18.24
C THR A 64 9.21 -0.37 17.61
N ALA A 65 8.80 -1.46 18.27
CA ALA A 65 7.77 -2.36 17.79
C ALA A 65 6.40 -1.68 17.71
N VAL A 66 6.00 -0.93 18.75
CA VAL A 66 4.75 -0.16 18.74
C VAL A 66 4.76 0.87 17.61
N LEU A 67 5.85 1.62 17.43
CA LEU A 67 5.97 2.59 16.35
C LEU A 67 5.85 1.92 14.96
N ALA A 68 6.52 0.79 14.77
CA ALA A 68 6.44 0.01 13.52
C ALA A 68 5.01 -0.48 13.25
N ILE A 69 4.32 -0.98 14.27
CA ILE A 69 2.92 -1.45 14.16
C ILE A 69 1.98 -0.29 13.84
N VAL A 70 2.14 0.87 14.50
CA VAL A 70 1.33 2.07 14.23
C VAL A 70 1.52 2.53 12.78
N ILE A 71 2.78 2.64 12.32
CA ILE A 71 3.08 3.00 10.92
C ILE A 71 2.48 1.96 9.97
N GLY A 72 2.63 0.67 10.27
CA GLY A 72 2.03 -0.42 9.50
C GLY A 72 0.51 -0.30 9.42
N GLY A 73 -0.17 0.03 10.51
CA GLY A 73 -1.62 0.27 10.54
C GLY A 73 -2.03 1.46 9.67
N VAL A 74 -1.26 2.55 9.70
CA VAL A 74 -1.48 3.73 8.84
C VAL A 74 -1.33 3.37 7.37
N VAL A 75 -0.25 2.66 7.00
CA VAL A 75 -0.02 2.21 5.63
C VAL A 75 -1.12 1.25 5.18
N LEU A 76 -1.54 0.31 6.03
CA LEU A 76 -2.64 -0.61 5.74
C LEU A 76 -3.95 0.15 5.48
N THR A 77 -4.24 1.17 6.28
CA THR A 77 -5.40 2.05 6.09
C THR A 77 -5.35 2.73 4.72
N PHE A 78 -4.19 3.27 4.33
CA PHE A 78 -4.00 3.84 3.01
C PHE A 78 -4.14 2.79 1.90
N ILE A 79 -3.62 1.58 2.07
CA ILE A 79 -3.81 0.48 1.10
C ILE A 79 -5.31 0.18 0.90
N VAL A 80 -6.12 0.18 1.97
CA VAL A 80 -7.58 -0.01 1.86
C VAL A 80 -8.25 1.17 1.16
N LEU A 81 -7.87 2.42 1.49
CA LEU A 81 -8.38 3.63 0.83
C LEU A 81 -7.99 3.72 -0.65
N LEU A 82 -6.86 3.12 -1.03
CA LEU A 82 -6.43 3.00 -2.43
C LEU A 82 -7.48 2.23 -3.24
N ARG A 83 -8.00 1.16 -2.63
CA ARG A 83 -8.99 0.26 -3.24
C ARG A 83 -10.32 0.95 -3.50
N SER A 84 -10.64 2.00 -2.73
CA SER A 84 -11.85 2.82 -2.88
C SER A 84 -11.66 4.08 -3.75
N GLY A 85 -10.48 4.30 -4.35
CA GLY A 85 -10.28 5.37 -5.32
C GLY A 85 -9.86 6.73 -4.75
N TYR A 86 -9.39 6.80 -3.50
CA TYR A 86 -8.91 8.07 -2.93
C TYR A 86 -7.64 8.59 -3.64
N ARG A 87 -7.70 9.85 -4.11
CA ARG A 87 -6.64 10.52 -4.88
C ARG A 87 -5.32 10.70 -4.11
N TRP A 88 -5.42 11.07 -2.83
CA TRP A 88 -4.27 11.38 -1.96
C TRP A 88 -3.48 10.14 -1.53
N THR A 89 -4.09 8.97 -1.64
CA THR A 89 -3.44 7.72 -1.26
C THR A 89 -2.21 7.44 -2.12
N ARG A 90 -2.25 7.78 -3.41
CA ARG A 90 -1.13 7.54 -4.32
C ARG A 90 0.11 8.35 -3.94
N THR A 91 -0.05 9.63 -3.60
CA THR A 91 1.09 10.49 -3.24
C THR A 91 1.69 10.07 -1.89
N LEU A 92 0.85 9.74 -0.91
CA LEU A 92 1.30 9.28 0.41
C LEU A 92 2.00 7.92 0.34
N LEU A 93 1.43 6.94 -0.37
CA LEU A 93 2.07 5.64 -0.57
C LEU A 93 3.36 5.76 -1.36
N THR A 94 3.42 6.65 -2.36
CA THR A 94 4.64 6.86 -3.13
C THR A 94 5.73 7.51 -2.27
N GLY A 95 5.41 8.57 -1.53
CA GLY A 95 6.37 9.23 -0.63
C GLY A 95 6.87 8.30 0.47
N GLY A 96 5.96 7.63 1.18
CA GLY A 96 6.30 6.65 2.23
C GLY A 96 7.04 5.44 1.67
N GLY A 97 6.65 4.94 0.50
CA GLY A 97 7.32 3.83 -0.17
C GLY A 97 8.75 4.15 -0.59
N ILE A 98 8.98 5.33 -1.19
CA ILE A 98 10.33 5.79 -1.55
C ILE A 98 11.18 5.97 -0.29
N ALA A 99 10.65 6.60 0.75
CA ALA A 99 11.37 6.75 2.02
C ALA A 99 11.75 5.39 2.61
N THR A 100 10.85 4.41 2.56
CA THR A 100 11.10 3.04 3.02
C THR A 100 12.21 2.38 2.21
N ILE A 101 12.17 2.47 0.88
CA ILE A 101 13.21 1.91 0.00
C ILE A 101 14.58 2.52 0.30
N ILE A 102 14.66 3.85 0.44
CA ILE A 102 15.90 4.55 0.77
C ILE A 102 16.43 4.11 2.14
N TYR A 103 15.55 4.04 3.14
CA TYR A 103 15.90 3.53 4.45
C TYR A 103 16.47 2.12 4.38
N THR A 104 15.81 1.21 3.65
CA THR A 104 16.29 -0.16 3.46
C THR A 104 17.68 -0.18 2.82
N ILE A 105 17.90 0.59 1.74
CA ILE A 105 19.21 0.67 1.07
C ILE A 105 20.30 1.14 2.03
N MET A 106 20.06 2.21 2.78
CA MET A 106 21.02 2.73 3.76
C MET A 106 21.31 1.71 4.88
N SER A 107 20.27 1.01 5.32
CA SER A 107 20.35 0.07 6.43
C SER A 107 21.01 -1.25 6.05
N LEU A 108 21.00 -1.64 4.76
CA LEU A 108 21.74 -2.80 4.25
C LEU A 108 23.26 -2.65 4.37
N GLY A 109 23.77 -1.43 4.18
CA GLY A 109 25.18 -1.09 4.37
C GLY A 109 25.54 -0.68 5.82
N GLY A 110 24.59 -0.83 6.75
CA GLY A 110 24.72 -0.39 8.13
C GLY A 110 25.56 -1.33 9.01
N PRO A 111 25.52 -1.10 10.33
CA PRO A 111 26.25 -1.91 11.32
C PRO A 111 25.99 -3.41 11.20
N ALA A 112 27.00 -4.21 11.58
CA ALA A 112 26.91 -5.66 11.52
C ALA A 112 25.78 -6.20 12.41
N ARG A 113 24.88 -6.97 11.80
CA ARG A 113 23.80 -7.71 12.48
C ARG A 113 24.24 -9.15 12.73
N PRO A 114 23.65 -9.85 13.72
CA PRO A 114 23.78 -11.30 13.83
C PRO A 114 23.40 -11.99 12.51
N PRO A 115 24.05 -13.11 12.13
CA PRO A 115 23.92 -13.67 10.78
C PRO A 115 22.47 -13.93 10.34
N VAL A 116 21.67 -14.55 11.21
CA VAL A 116 20.26 -14.85 10.91
C VAL A 116 19.43 -13.57 10.74
N ALA A 117 19.64 -12.58 11.60
CA ALA A 117 18.92 -11.30 11.51
C ALA A 117 19.31 -10.51 10.26
N ALA A 118 20.59 -10.56 9.87
CA ALA A 118 21.07 -9.95 8.64
C ALA A 118 20.36 -10.53 7.40
N VAL A 119 20.27 -11.87 7.32
CA VAL A 119 19.59 -12.56 6.22
C VAL A 119 18.11 -12.23 6.20
N VAL A 120 17.43 -12.28 7.35
CA VAL A 120 16.00 -11.95 7.42
C VAL A 120 15.75 -10.52 6.97
N PHE A 121 16.47 -9.54 7.53
CA PHE A 121 16.34 -8.14 7.16
C PHE A 121 16.61 -7.92 5.65
N ALA A 122 17.66 -8.54 5.12
CA ALA A 122 18.03 -8.40 3.72
C ALA A 122 16.95 -8.98 2.79
N VAL A 123 16.49 -10.21 3.04
CA VAL A 123 15.46 -10.85 2.22
C VAL A 123 14.16 -10.06 2.27
N THR A 124 13.67 -9.74 3.46
CA THR A 124 12.40 -9.02 3.60
C THR A 124 12.48 -7.60 3.06
N GLY A 125 13.60 -6.91 3.29
CA GLY A 125 13.83 -5.55 2.83
C GLY A 125 13.95 -5.46 1.32
N ILE A 126 14.74 -6.34 0.68
CA ILE A 126 14.91 -6.34 -0.78
C ILE A 126 13.60 -6.71 -1.46
N VAL A 127 12.98 -7.84 -1.09
CA VAL A 127 11.74 -8.30 -1.71
C VAL A 127 10.61 -7.29 -1.48
N GLY A 128 10.46 -6.79 -0.25
CA GLY A 128 9.47 -5.77 0.05
C GLY A 128 9.70 -4.47 -0.74
N SER A 129 10.95 -4.06 -0.94
CA SER A 129 11.28 -2.85 -1.71
C SER A 129 10.88 -2.99 -3.17
N VAL A 130 11.14 -4.15 -3.78
CA VAL A 130 10.73 -4.45 -5.16
C VAL A 130 9.21 -4.45 -5.30
N LEU A 131 8.50 -5.06 -4.34
CA LEU A 131 7.03 -5.05 -4.31
C LEU A 131 6.46 -3.64 -4.19
N ILE A 132 7.03 -2.80 -3.31
CA ILE A 132 6.65 -1.38 -3.16
C ILE A 132 6.87 -0.63 -4.48
N ALA A 133 8.05 -0.78 -5.09
CA ALA A 133 8.37 -0.12 -6.35
C ALA A 133 7.42 -0.55 -7.49
N GLY A 134 7.15 -1.86 -7.60
CA GLY A 134 6.18 -2.39 -8.55
C GLY A 134 4.76 -1.86 -8.31
N GLY A 135 4.34 -1.78 -7.05
CA GLY A 135 3.07 -1.18 -6.66
C GLY A 135 2.97 0.29 -7.08
N ILE A 136 4.00 1.10 -6.79
CA ILE A 136 4.07 2.50 -7.20
C ILE A 136 3.96 2.63 -8.72
N PHE A 137 4.71 1.82 -9.48
CA PHE A 137 4.70 1.84 -10.94
C PHE A 137 3.29 1.57 -11.52
N LEU A 138 2.62 0.50 -11.05
CA LEU A 138 1.27 0.14 -11.52
C LEU A 138 0.22 1.22 -11.21
N LEU A 139 0.36 1.92 -10.08
CA LEU A 139 -0.56 2.99 -9.68
C LEU A 139 -0.41 4.28 -10.49
N HIS A 140 0.69 4.43 -11.23
CA HIS A 140 0.93 5.56 -12.14
C HIS A 140 0.56 5.26 -13.59
N ARG A 141 0.16 4.02 -13.90
CA ARG A 141 -0.29 3.66 -15.26
C ARG A 141 -1.52 4.48 -15.67
N PRO A 142 -1.69 4.81 -16.97
CA PRO A 142 -2.81 5.63 -17.43
C PRO A 142 -4.19 5.14 -16.99
N ASP A 143 -4.43 3.84 -16.95
CA ASP A 143 -5.71 3.27 -16.55
C ASP A 143 -5.99 3.45 -15.05
N SER A 144 -4.98 3.25 -14.21
CA SER A 144 -5.03 3.60 -12.78
C SER A 144 -5.26 5.10 -12.56
N THR A 145 -4.57 5.95 -13.33
CA THR A 145 -4.69 7.41 -13.20
C THR A 145 -6.11 7.88 -13.53
N ARG A 146 -6.74 7.33 -14.58
CA ARG A 146 -8.14 7.64 -14.92
C ARG A 146 -9.11 7.22 -13.81
N PHE A 147 -8.82 6.14 -13.09
CA PHE A 147 -9.66 5.71 -11.97
C PHE A 147 -9.63 6.70 -10.80
N PHE A 148 -8.46 7.23 -10.44
CA PHE A 148 -8.35 8.18 -9.32
C PHE A 148 -8.86 9.58 -9.67
N VAL A 149 -8.85 10.01 -10.93
CA VAL A 149 -9.23 11.39 -11.35
C VAL A 149 -10.74 11.53 -11.66
N ARG A 150 -11.51 10.45 -11.58
CA ARG A 150 -12.99 10.52 -11.58
C ARG A 150 -13.52 11.08 -10.29
#